data_AF-A0A916UDL2-F1
#
_entry.id   AF-A0A916UDL2-F1
#
_cell.length_a   1.000
_cell.length_b   1.000
_cell.length_c   1.000
_cell.angle_alpha   90.00
_cell.angle_beta   90.00
_cell.angle_gamma   90.00
#
_symmetry.space_group_name_H-M   'P 1'
#
loop_
_entity.id
_entity.type
_entity.pdbx_description
1 polymer ?
#
loop_
_entity_poly.entity_id
_entity_poly.type
_entity_poly.pdbx_seq_one_letter_code
_entity_poly.pdbx_strand_id
1 'polypeptide(L)'
;MSAEDPSFRRNPLFSVNPQSAIPGANLTFSQSNVGNITPSLAALCTNGGVNGCTYGSPVYLFNAAGDRIGFANVDISQRQQLPDFVANLRVDQSWGSAQISAAVHQVSIGGYNNLGVYNNAGVLVTPATVAAAGVYPQRPEAAYGYAVQGGVKFNLPFLAPGDALWLQAAYARGAMSYTGVDGPIGRDSAIEGGPGGGARFGAYKLDGYVDPNSGDIKLTRSWSVAAAFLHYWAPQWRSGFVFTYGNLEYPGSARTAGPLGNLYANSAGVVTAASAAAGSTNIAFKSFNEMVALANLVWSPVKDLDIGLEVLYERVDPKGRVVDNNKYGSLTGKTVSFDDNWLTRFRIDRTF
;
A
#
# COMPACT_ATOMS: atom_id res chain seq x y z
N MET A 1 -12.08 10.20 -23.40
CA MET A 1 -11.81 10.58 -22.00
C MET A 1 -12.99 10.13 -21.18
N SER A 2 -12.75 9.49 -20.05
CA SER A 2 -13.80 9.08 -19.12
C SER A 2 -13.47 9.59 -17.73
N ALA A 3 -14.49 9.91 -16.95
CA ALA A 3 -14.39 10.18 -15.52
C ALA A 3 -14.88 8.93 -14.79
N GLU A 4 -14.05 8.36 -13.91
CA GLU A 4 -14.44 7.20 -13.10
C GLU A 4 -15.15 7.67 -11.82
N ASP A 5 -16.17 6.92 -11.38
CA ASP A 5 -16.95 7.22 -10.18
C ASP A 5 -16.08 7.10 -8.91
N PRO A 6 -16.00 8.16 -8.07
CA PRO A 6 -15.31 8.15 -6.78
C PRO A 6 -15.66 6.98 -5.85
N SER A 7 -16.87 6.42 -5.96
CA SER A 7 -17.36 5.42 -5.01
C SER A 7 -16.68 4.04 -5.15
N PHE A 8 -16.07 3.75 -6.30
CA PHE A 8 -15.45 2.46 -6.62
C PHE A 8 -13.97 2.34 -6.25
N ARG A 9 -13.31 3.41 -5.80
CA ARG A 9 -11.91 3.37 -5.30
C ARG A 9 -11.81 3.78 -3.84
N ARG A 10 -12.23 2.88 -2.96
CA ARG A 10 -11.88 2.95 -1.53
C ARG A 10 -10.57 2.18 -1.28
N ASN A 11 -9.47 2.60 -1.90
CA ASN A 11 -8.18 2.31 -1.28
C ASN A 11 -7.98 3.38 -0.21
N PRO A 12 -7.86 3.02 1.07
CA PRO A 12 -7.48 4.01 2.06
C PRO A 12 -6.04 4.45 1.76
N LEU A 13 -5.64 5.63 2.22
CA LEU A 13 -4.22 5.98 2.45
C LEU A 13 -3.53 5.05 3.48
N PHE A 14 -4.17 3.94 3.86
CA PHE A 14 -3.73 2.92 4.80
C PHE A 14 -3.96 1.52 4.22
N SER A 15 -3.04 0.62 4.55
CA SER A 15 -3.33 -0.81 4.51
C SER A 15 -4.40 -1.11 5.57
N VAL A 16 -5.48 -1.72 5.11
CA VAL A 16 -6.34 -2.55 5.92
C VAL A 16 -5.49 -3.72 6.40
N ASN A 17 -5.27 -3.83 7.72
CA ASN A 17 -5.40 -5.08 8.47
C ASN A 17 -5.40 -4.82 10.00
N PRO A 18 -6.53 -4.99 10.70
CA PRO A 18 -6.61 -4.89 12.16
C PRO A 18 -6.10 -6.11 12.95
N GLN A 19 -5.50 -7.14 12.32
CA GLN A 19 -5.23 -8.43 12.99
C GLN A 19 -3.76 -8.77 13.30
N SER A 20 -2.77 -7.97 12.87
CA SER A 20 -1.39 -8.14 13.37
C SER A 20 -1.13 -7.18 14.54
N ALA A 21 -1.99 -7.24 15.54
CA ALA A 21 -1.84 -6.48 16.77
C ALA A 21 -0.64 -7.02 17.55
N ILE A 22 0.51 -6.37 17.40
CA ILE A 22 1.41 -6.26 18.55
C ILE A 22 0.60 -5.51 19.61
N PRO A 23 0.37 -6.08 20.81
CA PRO A 23 -0.28 -5.34 21.90
C PRO A 23 0.51 -4.04 22.13
N GLY A 24 -0.06 -2.89 21.75
CA GLY A 24 0.54 -1.57 21.98
C GLY A 24 1.10 -0.79 20.79
N ALA A 25 1.07 -1.29 19.54
CA ALA A 25 1.68 -0.59 18.39
C ALA A 25 0.70 0.15 17.44
N ASN A 26 -0.61 0.00 17.61
CA ASN A 26 -1.59 0.80 16.89
C ASN A 26 -1.99 2.01 17.75
N LEU A 27 -1.36 3.15 17.53
CA LEU A 27 -1.88 4.43 18.03
C LEU A 27 -3.01 4.89 17.11
N THR A 28 -4.13 4.18 17.19
CA THR A 28 -5.41 4.69 16.74
C THR A 28 -5.92 5.60 17.87
N PHE A 29 -5.94 6.91 17.64
CA PHE A 29 -6.49 7.85 18.62
C PHE A 29 -8.03 7.77 18.54
N SER A 30 -8.61 6.91 19.37
CA SER A 30 -10.05 6.92 19.64
C SER A 30 -10.36 7.97 20.70
N GLN A 31 -11.41 8.75 20.44
CA GLN A 31 -11.69 10.06 21.01
C GLN A 31 -12.59 10.01 22.26
N SER A 32 -12.78 8.85 22.88
CA SER A 32 -13.74 8.68 23.96
C SER A 32 -13.09 8.06 25.20
N ASN A 33 -12.32 8.86 25.94
CA ASN A 33 -12.18 8.81 27.41
C ASN A 33 -11.18 9.89 27.89
N VAL A 34 -11.66 11.13 27.95
CA VAL A 34 -10.99 12.21 28.70
C VAL A 34 -11.28 11.95 30.18
N GLY A 35 -10.35 11.30 30.90
CA GLY A 35 -10.51 11.16 32.35
C GLY A 35 -9.65 10.15 33.12
N ASN A 36 -8.72 9.39 32.53
CA ASN A 36 -7.87 8.51 33.35
C ASN A 36 -6.46 8.35 32.80
N ILE A 37 -5.47 8.59 33.66
CA ILE A 37 -4.03 8.71 33.38
C ILE A 37 -3.34 7.33 33.32
N THR A 38 -4.07 6.31 32.86
CA THR A 38 -3.55 4.96 32.66
C THR A 38 -3.69 4.62 31.18
N PRO A 39 -2.63 4.16 30.50
CA PRO A 39 -2.71 3.79 29.08
C PRO A 39 -3.48 2.48 28.96
N SER A 40 -4.80 2.54 29.05
CA SER A 40 -5.67 1.39 28.83
C SER A 40 -5.85 1.19 27.34
N LEU A 41 -5.41 0.02 26.86
CA LEU A 41 -5.75 -0.55 25.57
C LEU A 41 -7.27 -0.48 25.31
N ALA A 42 -7.60 -0.11 24.07
CA ALA A 42 -8.88 -0.29 23.37
C ALA A 42 -9.89 0.86 23.36
N ALA A 43 -10.07 1.43 22.17
CA ALA A 43 -11.36 1.37 21.47
C ALA A 43 -11.10 1.19 19.97
N LEU A 44 -11.50 0.03 19.44
CA LEU A 44 -11.39 -0.33 18.03
C LEU A 44 -12.28 0.58 17.16
N CYS A 45 -11.73 1.10 16.07
CA CYS A 45 -12.52 1.67 14.99
C CYS A 45 -13.29 0.53 14.28
N THR A 46 -14.52 0.26 14.69
CA THR A 46 -15.43 -0.59 13.93
C THR A 46 -16.09 0.22 12.82
N ASN A 47 -15.87 -0.21 11.58
CA ASN A 47 -16.53 0.27 10.38
C ASN A 47 -18.04 0.49 10.60
N GLY A 48 -18.55 1.70 10.32
CA GLY A 48 -19.99 1.94 10.12
C GLY A 48 -20.79 2.65 11.21
N GLY A 49 -20.17 3.12 12.30
CA GLY A 49 -20.84 3.97 13.30
C GLY A 49 -20.42 5.43 13.17
N VAL A 50 -21.37 6.31 12.85
CA VAL A 50 -21.17 7.76 12.67
C VAL A 50 -20.89 8.40 14.03
N ASN A 51 -19.64 8.41 14.53
CA ASN A 51 -19.12 9.35 15.53
C ASN A 51 -17.60 9.25 15.75
N GLY A 52 -16.85 10.24 15.26
CA GLY A 52 -15.71 10.84 15.98
C GLY A 52 -14.29 10.22 15.90
N CYS A 53 -14.04 9.11 15.21
CA CYS A 53 -12.66 8.61 15.09
C CYS A 53 -11.92 9.25 13.90
N THR A 54 -10.96 10.14 14.18
CA THR A 54 -10.07 10.72 13.16
C THR A 54 -8.76 9.94 13.14
N TYR A 55 -8.41 9.31 12.01
CA TYR A 55 -7.05 8.85 11.78
C TYR A 55 -6.17 10.11 11.70
N GLY A 56 -5.22 10.26 12.64
CA GLY A 56 -4.43 11.46 12.80
C GLY A 56 -2.94 11.22 12.51
N SER A 57 -2.34 12.01 11.61
CA SER A 57 -0.87 12.05 11.48
C SER A 57 -0.33 13.29 12.20
N PRO A 58 0.72 13.17 13.03
CA PRO A 58 1.34 14.32 13.65
C PRO A 58 2.05 15.18 12.60
N VAL A 59 1.89 16.50 12.70
CA VAL A 59 2.67 17.51 11.97
C VAL A 59 3.27 18.45 13.01
N TYR A 60 4.58 18.63 12.94
CA TYR A 60 5.35 19.44 13.88
C TYR A 60 5.03 20.92 13.73
N LEU A 61 5.04 21.60 14.86
CA LEU A 61 4.92 23.03 14.97
C LEU A 61 6.27 23.60 15.36
N PHE A 62 6.65 24.70 14.71
CA PHE A 62 7.92 25.38 14.92
C PHE A 62 7.67 26.83 15.36
N ASN A 63 8.51 27.35 16.26
CA ASN A 63 8.50 28.78 16.59
C ASN A 63 9.20 29.60 15.49
N ALA A 64 9.21 30.94 15.64
CA ALA A 64 9.89 31.83 14.70
C ALA A 64 11.42 31.61 14.60
N ALA A 65 12.03 30.96 15.60
CA ALA A 65 13.45 30.59 15.60
C ALA A 65 13.72 29.23 14.92
N GLY A 66 12.68 28.51 14.49
CA GLY A 66 12.78 27.19 13.87
C GLY A 66 12.85 26.02 14.87
N ASP A 67 12.65 26.26 16.17
CA ASP A 67 12.62 25.19 17.16
C ASP A 67 11.26 24.49 17.16
N ARG A 68 11.28 23.15 17.23
CA ARG A 68 10.05 22.36 17.42
C ARG A 68 9.45 22.67 18.79
N ILE A 69 8.22 23.18 18.81
CA ILE A 69 7.49 23.52 20.04
C ILE A 69 6.36 22.53 20.35
N GLY A 70 5.98 21.71 19.37
CA GLY A 70 4.90 20.75 19.53
C GLY A 70 4.48 20.10 18.22
N PHE A 71 3.27 19.57 18.19
CA PHE A 71 2.63 19.01 17.01
C PHE A 71 1.12 19.20 17.05
N ALA A 72 0.49 19.19 15.87
CA ALA A 72 -0.94 19.06 15.69
C ALA A 72 -1.22 17.81 14.84
N ASN A 73 -2.39 17.20 15.00
CA ASN A 73 -2.76 16.03 14.21
C ASN A 73 -3.61 16.44 13.01
N VAL A 74 -3.24 15.97 11.82
CA VAL A 74 -4.05 16.13 10.63
C VAL A 74 -4.90 14.89 10.38
N ASP A 75 -6.17 15.10 10.03
CA ASP A 75 -7.06 14.06 9.53
C ASP A 75 -6.53 13.52 8.21
N ILE A 76 -5.96 12.32 8.25
CA ILE A 76 -5.40 11.61 7.10
C ILE A 76 -6.43 10.72 6.39
N SER A 77 -7.71 10.87 6.72
CA SER A 77 -8.79 10.23 5.95
C SER A 77 -8.78 10.79 4.53
N GLN A 78 -8.67 9.89 3.54
CA GLN A 78 -8.67 10.28 2.14
C GLN A 78 -9.98 10.96 1.78
N ARG A 79 -9.87 12.10 1.11
CA ARG A 79 -10.98 12.87 0.56
C ARG A 79 -10.82 12.88 -0.94
N GLN A 80 -11.89 12.59 -1.65
CA GLN A 80 -11.93 12.72 -3.10
C GLN A 80 -12.85 13.90 -3.43
N GLN A 81 -12.27 14.96 -3.98
CA GLN A 81 -13.03 16.15 -4.37
C GLN A 81 -13.21 16.23 -5.89
N LEU A 82 -12.44 15.42 -6.64
CA LEU A 82 -12.46 15.34 -8.09
C LEU A 82 -12.45 13.87 -8.54
N PRO A 83 -13.15 13.52 -9.63
CA PRO A 83 -12.98 12.23 -10.28
C PRO A 83 -11.60 12.14 -10.93
N ASP A 84 -11.14 10.91 -11.16
CA ASP A 84 -9.92 10.69 -11.93
C ASP A 84 -10.20 10.93 -13.42
N PHE A 85 -9.28 11.63 -14.08
CA PHE A 85 -9.37 11.86 -15.52
C PHE A 85 -8.54 10.81 -16.25
N VAL A 86 -9.18 9.99 -17.07
CA VAL A 86 -8.53 8.89 -17.79
C VAL A 86 -8.66 9.06 -19.29
N ALA A 87 -7.55 8.83 -19.99
CA ALA A 87 -7.47 8.71 -21.44
C ALA A 87 -6.86 7.36 -21.82
N ASN A 88 -7.36 6.78 -22.91
CA ASN A 88 -6.87 5.52 -23.46
C ASN A 88 -6.89 5.60 -24.99
N LEU A 89 -5.83 5.12 -25.62
CA LEU A 89 -5.73 4.92 -27.05
C LEU A 89 -5.38 3.45 -27.30
N ARG A 90 -6.12 2.83 -28.22
CA ARG A 90 -5.91 1.45 -28.63
C ARG A 90 -5.81 1.38 -30.14
N VAL A 91 -4.92 0.52 -30.62
CA VAL A 91 -4.82 0.13 -32.02
C VAL A 91 -4.87 -1.39 -32.11
N ASP A 92 -5.69 -1.88 -33.02
CA ASP A 92 -5.79 -3.29 -33.37
C ASP A 92 -5.31 -3.46 -34.81
N GLN A 93 -4.46 -4.47 -35.03
CA GLN A 93 -3.80 -4.79 -36.30
C GLN A 93 -3.79 -6.30 -36.50
N SER A 94 -3.41 -6.76 -37.70
CA SER A 94 -3.31 -8.20 -37.99
C SER A 94 -2.29 -8.94 -37.13
N TRP A 95 -1.19 -8.28 -36.77
CA TRP A 95 -0.16 -8.83 -35.89
C TRP A 95 -0.57 -8.90 -34.42
N GLY A 96 -1.64 -8.21 -34.01
CA GLY A 96 -2.03 -8.09 -32.62
C GLY A 96 -2.62 -6.73 -32.26
N SER A 97 -2.42 -6.28 -31.02
CA SER A 97 -2.99 -5.03 -30.53
C SER A 97 -2.05 -4.30 -29.60
N ALA A 98 -2.08 -2.97 -29.60
CA ALA A 98 -1.38 -2.14 -28.63
C ALA A 98 -2.36 -1.15 -27.98
N GLN A 99 -2.13 -0.84 -26.70
CA GLN A 99 -2.88 0.16 -25.97
C GLN A 99 -1.96 0.99 -25.07
N ILE A 100 -2.30 2.26 -24.91
CA ILE A 100 -1.67 3.17 -23.97
C ILE A 100 -2.75 3.98 -23.26
N SER A 101 -2.65 4.07 -21.94
CA SER A 101 -3.54 4.85 -21.10
C SER A 101 -2.77 5.75 -20.16
N ALA A 102 -3.40 6.85 -19.77
CA ALA A 102 -2.89 7.77 -18.77
C ALA A 102 -4.03 8.25 -17.88
N ALA A 103 -3.70 8.53 -16.62
CA ALA A 103 -4.64 9.03 -15.63
C ALA A 103 -4.02 10.14 -14.77
N VAL A 104 -4.87 11.06 -14.31
CA VAL A 104 -4.55 12.04 -13.26
C VAL A 104 -5.49 11.81 -12.09
N HIS A 105 -4.93 11.74 -10.89
CA HIS A 105 -5.61 11.41 -9.65
C HIS A 105 -5.37 12.49 -8.59
N GLN A 106 -6.40 12.85 -7.83
CA GLN A 106 -6.24 13.78 -6.71
C GLN A 106 -6.09 13.02 -5.38
N VAL A 107 -4.99 13.27 -4.70
CA VAL A 107 -4.76 12.82 -3.33
C VAL A 107 -5.04 13.98 -2.38
N SER A 108 -6.17 13.94 -1.70
CA SER A 108 -6.53 14.94 -0.68
C SER A 108 -6.84 14.26 0.65
N ILE A 109 -6.62 15.01 1.73
CA ILE A 109 -6.94 14.60 3.09
C ILE A 109 -7.76 15.66 3.79
N GLY A 110 -8.14 15.39 5.03
CA GLY A 110 -8.83 16.33 5.88
C GLY A 110 -7.94 17.45 6.41
N GLY A 111 -8.58 18.28 7.23
CA GLY A 111 -7.89 19.37 7.93
C GLY A 111 -7.30 18.88 9.25
N TYR A 112 -6.66 19.81 9.97
CA TYR A 112 -6.28 19.56 11.36
C TYR A 112 -7.52 19.26 12.20
N ASN A 113 -7.38 18.33 13.14
CA ASN A 113 -8.44 18.10 14.10
C ASN A 113 -8.56 19.32 15.03
N ASN A 114 -9.77 19.85 15.20
CA ASN A 114 -10.06 21.00 16.09
C ASN A 114 -9.87 20.69 17.59
N LEU A 115 -9.20 19.59 17.92
CA LEU A 115 -9.18 18.99 19.26
C LEU A 115 -7.85 19.18 19.99
N GLY A 116 -6.91 19.90 19.38
CA GLY A 116 -5.85 20.59 20.13
C GLY A 116 -4.43 20.38 19.62
N VAL A 117 -3.59 21.31 20.07
CA VAL A 117 -2.14 21.29 19.87
C VAL A 117 -1.49 20.59 21.05
N TYR A 118 -0.47 19.78 20.79
CA TYR A 118 0.29 19.07 21.80
C TYR A 118 1.70 19.65 21.88
N ASN A 119 2.24 19.80 23.09
CA ASN A 119 3.65 20.15 23.24
C ASN A 119 4.54 18.95 22.93
N ASN A 120 5.86 19.15 22.94
CA ASN A 120 6.84 18.09 22.73
C ASN A 120 6.74 16.89 23.71
N ALA A 121 6.09 17.06 24.85
CA ALA A 121 5.84 16.01 25.84
C ALA A 121 4.50 15.28 25.61
N GLY A 122 3.78 15.59 24.53
CA GLY A 122 2.48 14.98 24.21
C GLY A 122 1.33 15.47 25.08
N VAL A 123 1.50 16.59 25.80
CA VAL A 123 0.46 17.20 26.65
C VAL A 123 -0.33 18.21 25.83
N LEU A 124 -1.66 18.13 25.90
CA LEU A 124 -2.57 19.10 25.29
C LEU A 124 -2.31 20.50 25.84
N VAL A 125 -2.05 21.46 24.95
CA VAL A 125 -1.75 22.85 25.32
C VAL A 125 -2.97 23.73 25.03
N THR A 126 -3.23 24.71 25.90
CA THR A 126 -4.40 25.58 25.79
C THR A 126 -4.28 26.58 24.62
N PRO A 127 -5.41 27.08 24.08
CA PRO A 127 -5.40 27.98 22.92
C PRO A 127 -4.54 29.25 23.08
N ALA A 128 -4.36 29.75 24.31
CA ALA A 128 -3.57 30.95 24.59
C ALA A 128 -2.06 30.79 24.31
N THR A 129 -1.49 29.61 24.57
CA THR A 129 -0.09 29.29 24.22
C THR A 129 0.11 29.02 22.73
N VAL A 130 -0.96 28.64 22.03
CA VAL A 130 -0.96 28.34 20.59
C VAL A 130 -1.10 29.62 19.76
N ALA A 131 -1.92 30.58 20.20
CA ALA A 131 -2.06 31.89 19.57
C ALA A 131 -0.76 32.72 19.63
N ALA A 132 0.04 32.57 20.69
CA ALA A 132 1.36 33.19 20.82
C ALA A 132 2.42 32.61 19.86
N ALA A 133 2.19 31.40 19.32
CA ALA A 133 3.12 30.73 18.41
C ALA A 133 2.89 31.08 16.93
N GLY A 134 1.77 31.72 16.55
CA GLY A 134 1.53 32.17 15.17
C GLY A 134 1.37 31.06 14.12
N VAL A 135 1.30 29.79 14.50
CA VAL A 135 1.27 28.65 13.58
C VAL A 135 0.01 27.82 13.82
N TYR A 136 -1.12 28.25 13.24
CA TYR A 136 -2.14 27.26 12.86
C TYR A 136 -1.67 26.65 11.55
N PRO A 137 -1.30 25.36 11.52
CA PRO A 137 -0.90 24.77 10.28
C PRO A 137 -2.10 24.78 9.32
N GLN A 138 -1.87 25.28 8.11
CA GLN A 138 -2.88 25.34 7.07
C GLN A 138 -3.19 23.92 6.61
N ARG A 139 -4.46 23.61 6.35
CA ARG A 139 -4.87 22.29 5.83
C ARG A 139 -3.89 21.85 4.73
N PRO A 140 -3.35 20.61 4.78
CA PRO A 140 -2.48 20.15 3.72
C PRO A 140 -3.15 20.28 2.36
N GLU A 141 -2.43 20.92 1.44
CA GLU A 141 -2.90 21.07 0.07
C GLU A 141 -3.05 19.69 -0.58
N ALA A 142 -4.04 19.57 -1.47
CA ALA A 142 -4.21 18.35 -2.25
C ALA A 142 -2.99 18.17 -3.17
N ALA A 143 -2.48 16.94 -3.23
CA ALA A 143 -1.44 16.56 -4.19
C ALA A 143 -2.07 15.89 -5.42
N TYR A 144 -1.45 16.05 -6.58
CA TYR A 144 -1.89 15.41 -7.82
C TYR A 144 -0.96 14.27 -8.20
N GLY A 145 -1.51 13.06 -8.17
CA GLY A 145 -0.90 11.87 -8.71
C GLY A 145 -1.19 11.70 -10.19
N TYR A 146 -0.41 10.84 -10.84
CA TYR A 146 -0.61 10.46 -12.23
C TYR A 146 -0.16 9.02 -12.46
N ALA A 147 -0.71 8.42 -13.51
CA ALA A 147 -0.31 7.10 -13.97
C ALA A 147 -0.24 7.04 -15.49
N VAL A 148 0.64 6.19 -16.01
CA VAL A 148 0.70 5.81 -17.42
C VAL A 148 0.88 4.31 -17.50
N GLN A 149 0.12 3.66 -18.37
CA GLN A 149 0.22 2.23 -18.64
C GLN A 149 0.24 1.98 -20.14
N GLY A 150 1.05 1.03 -20.58
CA GLY A 150 1.07 0.56 -21.95
C GLY A 150 1.06 -0.96 -21.99
N GLY A 151 0.42 -1.52 -23.01
CA GLY A 151 0.42 -2.96 -23.22
C GLY A 151 0.35 -3.32 -24.69
N VAL A 152 0.96 -4.44 -25.03
CA VAL A 152 0.93 -5.03 -26.37
C VAL A 152 0.55 -6.50 -26.27
N LYS A 153 -0.24 -6.95 -27.23
CA LYS A 153 -0.52 -8.36 -27.49
C LYS A 153 0.03 -8.68 -28.88
N PHE A 154 0.91 -9.65 -28.97
CA PHE A 154 1.34 -10.24 -30.24
C PHE A 154 0.59 -11.56 -30.46
N ASN A 155 0.01 -11.72 -31.65
CA ASN A 155 -0.40 -13.03 -32.13
C ASN A 155 0.86 -13.68 -32.74
N LEU A 156 1.20 -14.90 -32.33
CA LEU A 156 2.44 -15.57 -32.71
C LEU A 156 2.18 -16.85 -33.53
N PRO A 157 1.44 -16.77 -34.66
CA PRO A 157 1.03 -17.95 -35.42
C PRO A 157 2.20 -18.73 -36.04
N PHE A 158 3.39 -18.14 -36.07
CA PHE A 158 4.62 -18.77 -36.55
C PHE A 158 5.29 -19.70 -35.51
N LEU A 159 4.91 -19.61 -34.22
CA LEU A 159 5.32 -20.58 -33.19
C LEU A 159 4.35 -21.76 -33.18
N ALA A 160 3.08 -21.49 -32.91
CA ALA A 160 1.98 -22.43 -33.12
C ALA A 160 0.66 -21.66 -33.37
N PRO A 161 -0.31 -22.26 -34.09
CA PRO A 161 -1.62 -21.66 -34.28
C PRO A 161 -2.31 -21.39 -32.94
N GLY A 162 -2.73 -20.13 -32.72
CA GLY A 162 -3.40 -19.70 -31.49
C GLY A 162 -2.47 -19.15 -30.40
N ASP A 163 -1.16 -19.21 -30.60
CA ASP A 163 -0.19 -18.64 -29.65
C ASP A 163 -0.31 -17.13 -29.55
N ALA A 164 -0.11 -16.63 -28.34
CA ALA A 164 -0.13 -15.20 -28.06
C ALA A 164 0.78 -14.84 -26.89
N LEU A 165 1.42 -13.67 -27.02
CA LEU A 165 2.23 -13.04 -25.98
C LEU A 165 1.61 -11.69 -25.62
N TRP A 166 1.33 -11.49 -24.34
CA TRP A 166 0.91 -10.22 -23.77
C TRP A 166 2.03 -9.64 -22.94
N LEU A 167 2.34 -8.37 -23.13
CA LEU A 167 3.29 -7.61 -22.34
C LEU A 167 2.60 -6.32 -21.88
N GLN A 168 2.75 -5.96 -20.62
CA GLN A 168 2.22 -4.73 -20.05
C GLN A 168 3.22 -4.12 -19.09
N ALA A 169 3.27 -2.80 -19.06
CA ALA A 169 4.03 -2.03 -18.08
C ALA A 169 3.20 -0.85 -17.61
N ALA A 170 3.28 -0.54 -16.31
CA ALA A 170 2.60 0.58 -15.71
C ALA A 170 3.55 1.35 -14.78
N TYR A 171 3.40 2.66 -14.73
CA TYR A 171 4.09 3.55 -13.80
C TYR A 171 3.07 4.51 -13.18
N ALA A 172 3.18 4.76 -11.89
CA ALA A 172 2.39 5.77 -11.22
C ALA A 172 3.17 6.51 -10.14
N ARG A 173 2.69 7.73 -9.85
CA ARG A 173 3.08 8.50 -8.69
C ARG A 173 1.80 8.94 -7.98
N GLY A 174 1.58 8.47 -6.76
CA GLY A 174 0.36 8.76 -6.00
C GLY A 174 -0.93 8.25 -6.61
N ALA A 175 -0.86 7.18 -7.41
CA ALA A 175 -2.01 6.56 -8.06
C ALA A 175 -1.74 5.07 -8.31
N MET A 176 -1.25 4.37 -7.29
CA MET A 176 -0.64 3.03 -7.44
C MET A 176 -1.63 1.95 -7.87
N SER A 177 -2.93 2.17 -7.70
CA SER A 177 -3.98 1.29 -8.21
C SER A 177 -3.90 1.10 -9.73
N TYR A 178 -3.40 2.10 -10.48
CA TYR A 178 -3.15 1.96 -11.92
C TYR A 178 -1.96 1.07 -12.25
N THR A 179 -1.13 0.73 -11.26
CA THR A 179 -0.02 -0.23 -11.42
C THR A 179 -0.35 -1.61 -10.86
N GLY A 180 -1.47 -1.74 -10.14
CA GLY A 180 -1.92 -2.98 -9.50
C GLY A 180 -1.07 -3.47 -8.33
N VAL A 181 -0.06 -2.69 -7.90
CA VAL A 181 0.82 -3.06 -6.79
C VAL A 181 0.16 -2.86 -5.42
N ASP A 182 -1.03 -2.27 -5.34
CA ASP A 182 -1.87 -2.14 -4.14
C ASP A 182 -2.61 -3.43 -3.78
N GLY A 183 -2.96 -4.23 -4.78
CA GLY A 183 -3.64 -5.50 -4.59
C GLY A 183 -2.69 -6.64 -4.19
N PRO A 184 -3.21 -7.75 -3.65
CA PRO A 184 -2.50 -9.00 -3.64
C PRO A 184 -2.38 -9.51 -5.09
N ILE A 185 -1.19 -9.42 -5.67
CA ILE A 185 -0.96 -9.97 -7.01
C ILE A 185 -1.02 -11.51 -6.90
N GLY A 186 -1.94 -12.15 -7.63
CA GLY A 186 -1.95 -13.61 -7.85
C GLY A 186 -2.58 -14.53 -6.77
N ARG A 187 -3.58 -14.11 -6.00
CA ARG A 187 -4.15 -14.95 -4.91
C ARG A 187 -5.56 -15.46 -5.12
N ASP A 188 -5.77 -16.70 -4.65
CA ASP A 188 -7.05 -17.37 -4.36
C ASP A 188 -7.38 -17.35 -2.84
N SER A 189 -6.72 -16.50 -2.04
CA SER A 189 -6.88 -16.47 -0.57
C SER A 189 -7.01 -15.04 0.00
N ALA A 190 -8.05 -14.83 0.80
CA ALA A 190 -8.59 -13.55 1.25
C ALA A 190 -7.92 -12.93 2.51
N ILE A 191 -6.60 -13.11 2.73
CA ILE A 191 -5.94 -12.64 3.98
C ILE A 191 -4.76 -11.71 3.70
N GLU A 192 -4.89 -10.45 4.10
CA GLU A 192 -4.09 -9.24 3.82
C GLU A 192 -2.63 -9.22 4.32
N GLY A 193 -2.04 -10.35 4.73
CA GLY A 193 -0.67 -10.35 5.28
C GLY A 193 0.42 -10.22 4.21
N GLY A 194 0.22 -10.83 3.04
CA GLY A 194 1.30 -11.33 2.17
C GLY A 194 1.11 -12.83 1.90
N PRO A 195 1.95 -13.42 1.04
CA PRO A 195 1.66 -14.65 0.30
C PRO A 195 1.25 -15.86 1.18
N GLY A 196 0.20 -16.60 0.80
CA GLY A 196 -0.32 -17.79 1.53
C GLY A 196 -1.28 -17.69 2.75
N GLY A 197 -1.35 -16.61 3.53
CA GLY A 197 -2.36 -16.46 4.61
C GLY A 197 -1.80 -16.36 6.04
N GLY A 198 -0.57 -15.85 6.18
CA GLY A 198 0.11 -15.63 7.45
C GLY A 198 1.50 -15.07 7.22
N ALA A 199 1.58 -13.86 6.68
CA ALA A 199 2.84 -13.31 6.21
C ALA A 199 3.82 -13.00 7.32
N ARG A 200 5.11 -13.16 7.00
CA ARG A 200 6.21 -12.87 7.93
C ARG A 200 6.32 -11.40 8.28
N PHE A 201 5.71 -10.48 7.52
CA PHE A 201 5.69 -9.05 7.82
C PHE A 201 4.51 -8.38 7.13
N GLY A 202 4.09 -7.21 7.63
CA GLY A 202 3.12 -6.36 6.95
C GLY A 202 3.76 -5.55 5.82
N ALA A 203 3.21 -5.62 4.62
CA ALA A 203 3.56 -4.75 3.50
C ALA A 203 2.55 -3.60 3.42
N TYR A 204 2.83 -2.47 4.10
CA TYR A 204 1.98 -1.29 4.00
C TYR A 204 2.09 -0.69 2.60
N LYS A 205 0.94 -0.38 1.99
CA LYS A 205 0.80 0.19 0.63
C LYS A 205 -0.10 1.43 0.72
N LEU A 206 0.39 2.57 0.25
CA LEU A 206 -0.29 3.89 0.38
C LEU A 206 0.18 4.90 -0.67
N ASP A 207 -0.77 5.62 -1.28
CA ASP A 207 -0.53 6.53 -2.41
C ASP A 207 0.32 7.75 -2.03
N GLY A 208 0.28 8.14 -0.77
CA GLY A 208 1.15 9.17 -0.23
C GLY A 208 1.16 9.15 1.28
N TYR A 209 2.07 9.92 1.86
CA TYR A 209 2.15 10.12 3.30
C TYR A 209 2.27 11.62 3.62
N VAL A 210 1.80 12.03 4.79
CA VAL A 210 1.98 13.41 5.27
C VAL A 210 3.37 13.55 5.87
N ASP A 211 4.17 14.47 5.35
CA ASP A 211 5.46 14.80 5.96
C ASP A 211 5.23 15.50 7.30
N PRO A 212 5.66 14.92 8.43
CA PRO A 212 5.44 15.54 9.71
C PRO A 212 6.20 16.87 9.87
N ASN A 213 7.22 17.15 9.04
CA ASN A 213 7.96 18.42 9.14
C ASN A 213 7.28 19.56 8.37
N SER A 214 6.77 19.29 7.17
CA SER A 214 6.18 20.33 6.32
C SER A 214 4.64 20.34 6.35
N GLY A 215 4.00 19.24 6.75
CA GLY A 215 2.57 19.04 6.60
C GLY A 215 2.12 18.69 5.19
N ASP A 216 3.03 18.65 4.20
CA ASP A 216 2.67 18.34 2.82
C ASP A 216 2.42 16.84 2.63
N ILE A 217 1.54 16.52 1.67
CA ILE A 217 1.42 15.17 1.14
C ILE A 217 2.60 14.89 0.20
N LYS A 218 3.40 13.87 0.50
CA LYS A 218 4.45 13.35 -0.39
C LYS A 218 3.98 12.04 -1.02
N LEU A 219 3.91 12.04 -2.35
CA LEU A 219 3.41 10.92 -3.13
C LEU A 219 4.42 9.77 -3.25
N THR A 220 3.92 8.54 -3.12
CA THR A 220 4.65 7.29 -3.35
C THR A 220 4.81 7.03 -4.85
N ARG A 221 5.89 6.37 -5.26
CA ARG A 221 6.09 5.93 -6.65
C ARG A 221 5.85 4.43 -6.76
N SER A 222 5.20 3.99 -7.83
CA SER A 222 5.02 2.58 -8.14
C SER A 222 5.26 2.31 -9.61
N TRP A 223 5.70 1.10 -9.92
CA TRP A 223 5.68 0.59 -11.28
C TRP A 223 5.49 -0.91 -11.27
N SER A 224 4.97 -1.45 -12.37
CA SER A 224 4.84 -2.88 -12.57
C SER A 224 5.07 -3.27 -14.03
N VAL A 225 5.44 -4.52 -14.22
CA VAL A 225 5.50 -5.19 -15.52
C VAL A 225 4.78 -6.52 -15.41
N ALA A 226 4.09 -6.90 -16.48
CA ALA A 226 3.42 -8.18 -16.61
C ALA A 226 3.71 -8.77 -17.99
N ALA A 227 3.97 -10.06 -18.02
CA ALA A 227 4.08 -10.86 -19.23
C ALA A 227 3.18 -12.09 -19.09
N ALA A 228 2.43 -12.41 -20.14
CA ALA A 228 1.70 -13.67 -20.23
C ALA A 228 1.97 -14.29 -21.59
N PHE A 229 2.22 -15.59 -21.64
CA PHE A 229 2.47 -16.33 -22.87
C PHE A 229 1.62 -17.58 -22.89
N LEU A 230 0.88 -17.78 -23.98
CA LEU A 230 0.11 -18.98 -24.27
C LEU A 230 0.78 -19.71 -25.44
N HIS A 231 1.10 -20.99 -25.23
CA HIS A 231 1.69 -21.84 -26.24
C HIS A 231 0.92 -23.15 -26.40
N TYR A 232 0.62 -23.51 -27.65
CA TYR A 232 0.04 -24.80 -28.03
C TYR A 232 1.12 -25.74 -28.56
N TRP A 233 1.42 -26.78 -27.78
CA TRP A 233 2.34 -27.85 -28.20
C TRP A 233 1.69 -28.80 -29.20
N ALA A 234 0.37 -29.01 -29.05
CA ALA A 234 -0.50 -29.78 -29.93
C ALA A 234 -1.95 -29.30 -29.72
N PRO A 235 -2.93 -29.65 -30.58
CA PRO A 235 -4.33 -29.26 -30.39
C PRO A 235 -4.91 -29.63 -29.01
N GLN A 236 -4.40 -30.71 -28.41
CA GLN A 236 -4.77 -31.21 -27.09
C GLN A 236 -3.83 -30.79 -25.95
N TRP A 237 -2.73 -30.08 -26.21
CA TRP A 237 -1.72 -29.73 -25.19
C TRP A 237 -1.38 -28.25 -25.25
N ARG A 238 -1.60 -27.54 -24.15
CA ARG A 238 -1.28 -26.11 -24.03
C ARG A 238 -0.60 -25.77 -22.71
N SER A 239 0.26 -24.76 -22.75
CA SER A 239 0.87 -24.16 -21.56
C SER A 239 0.59 -22.67 -21.51
N GLY A 240 0.28 -22.19 -20.32
CA GLY A 240 0.22 -20.77 -19.98
C GLY A 240 1.34 -20.42 -19.02
N PHE A 241 2.05 -19.35 -19.32
CA PHE A 241 3.07 -18.75 -18.46
C PHE A 241 2.63 -17.33 -18.13
N VAL A 242 2.69 -16.94 -16.87
CA VAL A 242 2.42 -15.57 -16.42
C VAL A 242 3.55 -15.16 -15.49
N PHE A 243 4.07 -13.96 -15.68
CA PHE A 243 5.03 -13.34 -14.79
C PHE A 243 4.62 -11.90 -14.54
N THR A 244 4.65 -11.48 -13.29
CA THR A 244 4.44 -10.09 -12.90
C THR A 244 5.51 -9.67 -11.91
N TYR A 245 5.98 -8.43 -12.04
CA TYR A 245 6.88 -7.82 -11.08
C TYR A 245 6.40 -6.41 -10.77
N GLY A 246 6.33 -6.07 -9.50
CA GLY A 246 5.90 -4.77 -8.99
C GLY A 246 6.94 -4.18 -8.06
N ASN A 247 7.03 -2.85 -8.05
CA ASN A 247 7.81 -2.09 -7.09
C ASN A 247 6.95 -0.98 -6.50
N LEU A 248 7.07 -0.81 -5.18
CA LEU A 248 6.56 0.35 -4.46
C LEU A 248 7.71 1.07 -3.76
N GLU A 249 7.87 2.35 -4.04
CA GLU A 249 8.91 3.18 -3.46
C GLU A 249 8.36 4.40 -2.73
N TYR A 250 8.63 4.44 -1.42
CA TYR A 250 8.34 5.57 -0.57
C TYR A 250 9.38 6.69 -0.68
N PRO A 251 8.97 7.98 -0.55
CA PRO A 251 9.91 9.10 -0.44
C PRO A 251 10.91 8.91 0.71
N GLY A 252 12.11 9.47 0.60
CA GLY A 252 13.19 9.28 1.59
C GLY A 252 12.78 9.64 3.02
N SER A 253 12.06 10.74 3.19
CA SER A 253 11.52 11.23 4.46
C SER A 253 10.52 10.26 5.10
N ALA A 254 9.72 9.53 4.32
CA ALA A 254 8.84 8.46 4.81
C ALA A 254 9.62 7.26 5.41
N ARG A 255 10.83 7.02 4.87
CA ARG A 255 11.71 5.90 5.25
C ARG A 255 12.58 6.24 6.47
N THR A 256 12.80 7.53 6.74
CA THR A 256 13.61 8.02 7.87
C THR A 256 12.75 8.50 9.03
N ALA A 257 11.58 9.08 8.75
CA ALA A 257 10.72 9.75 9.70
C ALA A 257 9.24 9.38 9.47
N GLY A 258 8.93 8.07 9.39
CA GLY A 258 7.58 7.55 9.14
C GLY A 258 6.47 8.16 10.01
N PRO A 259 5.19 7.75 9.89
CA PRO A 259 4.05 8.47 10.47
C PRO A 259 4.16 8.79 11.97
N LEU A 260 4.95 8.00 12.73
CA LEU A 260 5.20 8.19 14.16
C LEU A 260 6.67 8.49 14.49
N GLY A 261 7.55 8.60 13.49
CA GLY A 261 9.00 8.50 13.57
C GLY A 261 9.73 9.59 14.37
N ASN A 262 9.03 10.56 14.95
CA ASN A 262 9.64 11.54 15.86
C ASN A 262 8.75 11.94 17.05
N LEU A 263 7.61 11.28 17.28
CA LEU A 263 6.80 11.56 18.48
C LEU A 263 7.51 11.12 19.78
N TYR A 264 8.43 10.16 19.68
CA TYR A 264 9.20 9.62 20.81
C TYR A 264 10.71 9.92 20.74
N ALA A 265 11.11 10.76 19.78
CA ALA A 265 12.48 11.26 19.68
C ALA A 265 12.50 12.74 20.10
N ASN A 266 13.52 13.08 20.90
CA ASN A 266 13.73 14.44 21.38
C ASN A 266 14.11 15.38 20.22
N SER A 267 14.19 16.69 20.48
CA SER A 267 14.55 17.71 19.48
C SER A 267 15.92 17.51 18.81
N ALA A 268 16.75 16.58 19.29
CA ALA A 268 18.01 16.17 18.68
C ALA A 268 17.89 14.90 17.80
N GLY A 269 16.67 14.40 17.55
CA GLY A 269 16.43 13.19 16.77
C GLY A 269 16.83 11.89 17.48
N VAL A 270 17.08 11.95 18.80
CA VAL A 270 17.51 10.79 19.59
C VAL A 270 16.27 9.99 20.03
N VAL A 271 16.18 8.76 19.55
CA VAL A 271 15.19 7.74 19.91
C VAL A 271 15.37 7.36 21.39
N THR A 272 14.39 7.67 22.25
CA THR A 272 14.49 7.44 23.72
C THR A 272 14.08 6.01 24.11
N ALA A 273 14.47 5.54 25.29
CA ALA A 273 14.14 4.19 25.80
C ALA A 273 12.62 3.89 25.83
N ALA A 274 11.76 4.91 25.85
CA ALA A 274 10.31 4.77 25.74
C ALA A 274 9.86 4.15 24.40
N SER A 275 10.61 4.38 23.31
CA SER A 275 10.35 3.77 21.99
C SER A 275 10.65 2.25 21.96
N ALA A 276 11.64 1.79 22.73
CA ALA A 276 11.95 0.38 22.86
C ALA A 276 10.88 -0.37 23.68
N ALA A 277 10.30 0.29 24.69
CA ALA A 277 9.19 -0.25 25.48
C ALA A 277 7.87 -0.33 24.70
N ALA A 278 7.69 0.49 23.66
CA ALA A 278 6.52 0.48 22.78
C ALA A 278 6.63 -0.49 21.58
N GLY A 279 7.66 -1.36 21.53
CA GLY A 279 7.86 -2.30 20.41
C GLY A 279 8.22 -1.61 19.08
N SER A 280 8.63 -0.35 19.11
CA SER A 280 8.94 0.45 17.92
C SER A 280 10.34 0.15 17.38
N THR A 281 10.50 -0.96 16.66
CA THR A 281 11.76 -1.30 15.99
C THR A 281 11.77 -1.06 14.47
N ASN A 282 10.70 -0.53 13.87
CA ASN A 282 10.71 0.20 12.58
C ASN A 282 9.32 0.76 12.22
N ILE A 283 9.04 2.03 12.53
CA ILE A 283 7.77 2.69 12.14
C ILE A 283 7.89 3.44 10.80
N ALA A 284 8.99 3.24 10.08
CA ALA A 284 9.19 3.81 8.75
C ALA A 284 8.53 2.94 7.68
N PHE A 285 7.87 3.57 6.71
CA PHE A 285 7.38 2.85 5.54
C PHE A 285 8.56 2.22 4.79
N LYS A 286 8.44 0.94 4.46
CA LYS A 286 9.47 0.20 3.72
C LYS A 286 9.02 0.02 2.29
N SER A 287 9.81 0.55 1.36
CA SER A 287 9.67 0.24 -0.06
C SER A 287 9.79 -1.27 -0.24
N PHE A 288 9.10 -1.85 -1.20
CA PHE A 288 9.20 -3.29 -1.46
C PHE A 288 9.14 -3.58 -2.96
N ASN A 289 9.58 -4.78 -3.30
CA ASN A 289 9.34 -5.41 -4.59
C ASN A 289 8.44 -6.61 -4.37
N GLU A 290 7.64 -6.95 -5.35
CA GLU A 290 6.85 -8.17 -5.35
C GLU A 290 6.92 -8.83 -6.72
N MET A 291 6.89 -10.17 -6.75
CA MET A 291 6.83 -10.92 -7.97
C MET A 291 5.86 -12.10 -7.85
N VAL A 292 5.24 -12.43 -8.97
CA VAL A 292 4.44 -13.64 -9.12
C VAL A 292 4.83 -14.29 -10.44
N ALA A 293 5.11 -15.58 -10.39
CA ALA A 293 5.31 -16.41 -11.56
C ALA A 293 4.31 -17.57 -11.50
N LEU A 294 3.56 -17.78 -12.57
CA LEU A 294 2.64 -18.89 -12.72
C LEU A 294 2.95 -19.63 -14.01
N ALA A 295 2.95 -20.95 -13.94
CA ALA A 295 3.02 -21.81 -15.11
C ALA A 295 1.95 -22.89 -14.99
N ASN A 296 1.27 -23.20 -16.10
CA ASN A 296 0.38 -24.34 -16.16
C ASN A 296 0.60 -25.19 -17.42
N LEU A 297 0.18 -26.44 -17.32
CA LEU A 297 0.11 -27.39 -18.41
C LEU A 297 -1.29 -27.99 -18.40
N VAL A 298 -1.98 -27.89 -19.54
CA VAL A 298 -3.33 -28.41 -19.73
C VAL A 298 -3.32 -29.41 -20.86
N TRP A 299 -3.90 -30.58 -20.59
CA TRP A 299 -4.18 -31.64 -21.53
C TRP A 299 -5.68 -31.78 -21.73
N SER A 300 -6.12 -31.70 -22.98
CA SER A 300 -7.51 -31.85 -23.39
C SER A 300 -7.68 -33.12 -24.22
N PRO A 301 -7.73 -34.33 -23.61
CA PRO A 301 -7.75 -35.61 -24.32
C PRO A 301 -8.93 -35.77 -25.27
N VAL A 302 -10.06 -35.18 -24.90
CA VAL A 302 -11.30 -35.14 -25.67
C VAL A 302 -11.88 -33.75 -25.55
N LYS A 303 -12.82 -33.43 -26.44
CA LYS A 303 -13.57 -32.18 -26.37
C LYS A 303 -14.23 -32.04 -24.98
N ASP A 304 -14.20 -30.83 -24.43
CA ASP A 304 -14.86 -30.43 -23.19
C ASP A 304 -14.35 -31.13 -21.91
N LEU A 305 -13.16 -31.75 -21.95
CA LEU A 305 -12.42 -32.26 -20.79
C LEU A 305 -11.03 -31.64 -20.74
N ASP A 306 -10.74 -30.86 -19.70
CA ASP A 306 -9.43 -30.28 -19.43
C ASP A 306 -8.84 -30.89 -18.15
N ILE A 307 -7.62 -31.41 -18.25
CA ILE A 307 -6.82 -31.89 -17.12
C ILE A 307 -5.61 -30.95 -17.00
N GLY A 308 -5.50 -30.25 -15.88
CA GLY A 308 -4.52 -29.19 -15.69
C GLY A 308 -3.66 -29.36 -14.43
N LEU A 309 -2.38 -29.06 -14.56
CA LEU A 309 -1.46 -28.82 -13.45
C LEU A 309 -1.01 -27.35 -13.52
N GLU A 310 -1.06 -26.66 -12.38
CA GLU A 310 -0.67 -25.26 -12.22
C GLU A 310 0.28 -25.12 -11.03
N VAL A 311 1.36 -24.36 -11.23
CA VAL A 311 2.30 -23.99 -10.18
C VAL A 311 2.42 -22.47 -10.19
N LEU A 312 2.27 -21.87 -9.00
CA LEU A 312 2.46 -20.46 -8.76
C LEU A 312 3.53 -20.28 -7.69
N TYR A 313 4.43 -19.35 -7.95
CA TYR A 313 5.41 -18.83 -7.01
C TYR A 313 5.14 -17.35 -6.79
N GLU A 314 5.09 -16.94 -5.54
CA GLU A 314 4.92 -15.54 -5.14
C GLU A 314 6.02 -15.17 -4.15
N ARG A 315 6.57 -13.96 -4.28
CA ARG A 315 7.62 -13.45 -3.39
C ARG A 315 7.50 -11.95 -3.19
N VAL A 316 7.72 -11.49 -1.96
CA VAL A 316 7.74 -10.09 -1.56
C VAL A 316 9.07 -9.78 -0.86
N ASP A 317 9.77 -8.76 -1.33
CA ASP A 317 11.07 -8.32 -0.83
C ASP A 317 11.02 -6.86 -0.35
N PRO A 318 11.01 -6.58 0.97
CA PRO A 318 11.19 -5.23 1.46
C PRO A 318 12.61 -4.71 1.18
N LYS A 319 12.74 -3.41 0.95
CA LYS A 319 14.04 -2.75 0.87
C LYS A 319 14.64 -2.64 2.27
N GLY A 320 15.59 -3.52 2.53
CA GLY A 320 16.22 -3.69 3.83
C GLY A 320 15.62 -4.88 4.57
N ARG A 321 15.74 -4.86 5.89
CA ARG A 321 15.23 -5.94 6.75
C ARG A 321 14.03 -5.44 7.55
N VAL A 322 13.02 -6.29 7.70
CA VAL A 322 11.81 -6.04 8.49
C VAL A 322 11.67 -7.09 9.58
N VAL A 323 10.90 -6.80 10.62
CA VAL A 323 10.65 -7.75 11.72
C VAL A 323 9.89 -8.97 11.19
N ASP A 324 10.30 -10.16 11.63
CA ASP A 324 9.66 -11.43 11.31
C ASP A 324 8.56 -11.73 12.33
N ASN A 325 7.30 -11.48 11.94
CA ASN A 325 6.10 -11.71 12.74
C ASN A 325 5.85 -13.20 13.01
N ASN A 326 6.46 -14.15 12.30
CA ASN A 326 6.23 -15.58 12.54
C ASN A 326 7.15 -16.16 13.64
N LYS A 327 8.01 -15.35 14.26
CA LYS A 327 9.01 -15.80 15.25
C LYS A 327 8.77 -15.31 16.68
N TYR A 328 7.51 -15.25 17.10
CA TYR A 328 7.14 -14.89 18.47
C TYR A 328 7.74 -15.87 19.51
N GLY A 329 8.74 -15.40 20.26
CA GLY A 329 9.34 -16.12 21.39
C GLY A 329 10.48 -15.33 22.02
N SER A 330 10.16 -14.51 23.03
CA SER A 330 11.02 -13.79 24.02
C SER A 330 12.37 -13.14 23.60
N LEU A 331 12.77 -13.15 22.34
CA LEU A 331 14.00 -12.50 21.83
C LEU A 331 13.66 -11.69 20.58
N THR A 332 13.22 -10.47 20.84
CA THR A 332 12.99 -9.37 19.91
C THR A 332 14.25 -9.12 19.06
N GLY A 333 14.17 -9.24 17.74
CA GLY A 333 15.28 -8.85 16.84
C GLY A 333 15.49 -9.73 15.60
N LYS A 334 14.79 -10.87 15.45
CA LYS A 334 14.87 -11.63 14.20
C LYS A 334 14.15 -10.86 13.10
N THR A 335 14.90 -10.57 12.05
CA THR A 335 14.44 -9.85 10.88
C THR A 335 14.50 -10.74 9.65
N VAL A 336 13.69 -10.45 8.66
CA VAL A 336 13.68 -11.09 7.33
C VAL A 336 13.88 -10.05 6.24
N SER A 337 14.41 -10.50 5.11
CA SER A 337 14.59 -9.66 3.91
C SER A 337 13.64 -10.04 2.79
N PHE A 338 12.81 -11.08 2.97
CA PHE A 338 11.80 -11.53 2.03
C PHE A 338 10.80 -12.50 2.67
N ASP A 339 9.65 -12.66 2.01
CA ASP A 339 8.69 -13.74 2.24
C ASP A 339 8.27 -14.33 0.88
N ASP A 340 8.07 -15.64 0.83
CA ASP A 340 7.74 -16.36 -0.40
C ASP A 340 6.84 -17.56 -0.16
N ASN A 341 6.09 -17.94 -1.20
CA ASN A 341 5.15 -19.05 -1.14
C ASN A 341 5.05 -19.77 -2.49
N TRP A 342 4.74 -21.06 -2.41
CA TRP A 342 4.45 -21.90 -3.56
C TRP A 342 3.03 -22.43 -3.44
N LEU A 343 2.24 -22.26 -4.49
CA LEU A 343 0.91 -22.85 -4.62
C LEU A 343 0.97 -23.83 -5.80
N THR A 344 0.45 -25.03 -5.60
CA THR A 344 0.26 -25.99 -6.70
C THR A 344 -1.20 -26.42 -6.72
N ARG A 345 -1.79 -26.41 -7.91
CA ARG A 345 -3.18 -26.81 -8.12
C ARG A 345 -3.25 -27.85 -9.23
N PHE A 346 -3.96 -28.94 -8.96
CA PHE A 346 -4.40 -29.88 -9.97
C PHE A 346 -5.90 -29.69 -10.20
N ARG A 347 -6.33 -29.61 -11.45
CA ARG A 347 -7.74 -29.39 -11.84
C ARG A 347 -8.16 -30.39 -12.91
N ILE A 348 -9.39 -30.88 -12.80
CA ILE A 348 -10.07 -31.64 -13.84
C ILE A 348 -11.41 -30.95 -14.06
N ASP A 349 -11.59 -30.34 -15.23
CA ASP A 349 -12.81 -29.64 -15.58
C ASP A 349 -13.49 -30.38 -16.73
N ARG A 350 -14.78 -30.67 -16.57
CA ARG A 350 -15.60 -31.26 -17.64
C ARG A 350 -16.92 -30.52 -17.76
N THR A 351 -17.24 -30.13 -18.99
CA THR A 351 -18.53 -29.55 -19.35
C THR A 351 -19.35 -30.61 -20.09
N PHE A 352 -20.66 -30.69 -19.81
CA PHE A 352 -21.58 -31.70 -20.35
C PHE A 352 -22.57 -31.11 -21.35
#